data_AF-A0A9P8XWI3-F1
#
_entry.id   AF-A0A9P8XWI3-F1
#
_cell.length_a   1.000
_cell.length_b   1.000
_cell.length_c   1.000
_cell.angle_alpha   90.00
_cell.angle_beta   90.00
_cell.angle_gamma   90.00
#
_symmetry.space_group_name_H-M   'P 1'
#
loop_
_entity.id
_entity.type
_entity.pdbx_description
1 polymer ?
#
loop_
_entity_poly.entity_id
_entity_poly.type
_entity_poly.pdbx_seq_one_letter_code
_entity_poly.pdbx_strand_id
1 'polypeptide(L)'
;MVATKLALGAVMAALTTTGSAGSLKIKNHCSGTVNIVISHNGGCDYGQSKKCIRDGGKPYQIKSNGSTSFAWIGDGKGASLKISKSDPKKILQYEYALVKSGDYKGLYWDLSDLDGSGNGLVGTPFRGDNVHVKPSGNGAGKGTCVPIKCAANKVCLDSYQHPDDPNTKWCPVDTGDIWIALCQPNSQFNSRDLNDEDIEIVDTTPPQEGEAPVDDSAAPVMPKIVLDYFLHHTEEPSSPAAAKVSRAYYA
;
A
#
# COMPACT_ATOMS: atom_id res chain seq x y z
N MET A 1 9.85 -57.16 -35.63
CA MET A 1 10.34 -56.20 -34.62
C MET A 1 9.62 -54.88 -34.86
N VAL A 2 8.71 -54.47 -34.00
CA VAL A 2 8.09 -53.13 -34.06
C VAL A 2 8.08 -52.60 -32.63
N ALA A 3 8.87 -51.57 -32.38
CA ALA A 3 8.97 -50.91 -31.08
C ALA A 3 8.16 -49.61 -31.13
N THR A 4 7.01 -49.61 -30.47
CA THR A 4 6.13 -48.44 -30.33
C THR A 4 6.67 -47.56 -29.21
N LYS A 5 7.20 -46.37 -29.56
CA LYS A 5 7.58 -45.34 -28.58
C LYS A 5 6.32 -44.58 -28.15
N LEU A 6 5.88 -44.77 -26.91
CA LEU A 6 4.93 -43.89 -26.25
C LEU A 6 5.68 -42.66 -25.73
N ALA A 7 5.37 -41.49 -26.28
CA ALA A 7 5.77 -40.21 -25.70
C ALA A 7 4.68 -39.78 -24.69
N LEU A 8 5.02 -39.82 -23.40
CA LEU A 8 4.23 -39.17 -22.36
C LEU A 8 4.46 -37.65 -22.46
N GLY A 9 3.49 -36.93 -23.02
CA GLY A 9 3.42 -35.49 -22.90
C GLY A 9 2.89 -35.11 -21.52
N ALA A 10 3.77 -34.59 -20.65
CA ALA A 10 3.34 -33.98 -19.40
C ALA A 10 2.72 -32.60 -19.70
N VAL A 11 1.40 -32.50 -19.62
CA VAL A 11 0.71 -31.21 -19.62
C VAL A 11 0.92 -30.59 -18.25
N MET A 12 1.91 -29.70 -18.14
CA MET A 12 2.04 -28.81 -16.99
C MET A 12 0.88 -27.82 -17.03
N ALA A 13 -0.21 -28.13 -16.33
CA ALA A 13 -1.22 -27.16 -16.00
C ALA A 13 -0.57 -26.12 -15.08
N ALA A 14 -0.16 -24.98 -15.65
CA ALA A 14 0.24 -23.83 -14.87
C ALA A 14 -0.99 -23.38 -14.06
N LEU A 15 -1.00 -23.66 -12.77
CA LEU A 15 -1.88 -23.01 -11.82
C LEU A 15 -1.52 -21.53 -11.84
N THR A 16 -2.18 -20.75 -12.70
CA THR A 16 -2.20 -19.29 -12.54
C THR A 16 -3.04 -19.02 -11.31
N THR A 17 -2.42 -19.04 -10.13
CA THR A 17 -3.00 -18.41 -8.95
C THR A 17 -3.18 -16.95 -9.33
N THR A 18 -4.42 -16.57 -9.65
CA THR A 18 -4.81 -15.17 -9.72
C THR A 18 -4.64 -14.62 -8.31
N GLY A 19 -3.44 -14.12 -8.01
CA GLY A 19 -3.16 -13.48 -6.73
C GLY A 19 -4.05 -12.25 -6.63
N SER A 20 -5.00 -12.29 -5.71
CA SER A 20 -5.70 -11.09 -5.26
C SER A 20 -4.72 -10.24 -4.46
N ALA A 21 -4.89 -8.91 -4.52
CA ALA A 21 -4.24 -8.05 -3.53
C ALA A 21 -4.73 -8.54 -2.15
N GLY A 22 -3.82 -8.73 -1.20
CA GLY A 22 -4.09 -9.32 0.11
C GLY A 22 -4.94 -8.38 0.97
N SER A 23 -4.49 -8.04 2.17
CA SER A 23 -5.09 -6.99 2.98
C SER A 23 -4.11 -5.87 3.32
N LEU A 24 -4.64 -4.75 3.79
CA LEU A 24 -3.85 -3.72 4.42
C LEU A 24 -3.73 -4.02 5.91
N LYS A 25 -2.53 -4.32 6.38
CA LYS A 25 -2.23 -4.71 7.76
C LYS A 25 -1.46 -3.60 8.47
N ILE A 26 -1.80 -3.34 9.72
CA ILE A 26 -1.12 -2.31 10.51
C ILE A 26 -0.67 -2.92 11.84
N LYS A 27 0.59 -2.71 12.18
CA LYS A 27 1.19 -3.06 13.47
C LYS A 27 1.55 -1.78 14.23
N ASN A 28 1.04 -1.64 15.45
CA ASN A 28 1.32 -0.50 16.31
C ASN A 28 2.40 -0.87 17.33
N HIS A 29 3.66 -0.50 17.09
CA HIS A 29 4.74 -0.63 18.08
C HIS A 29 4.83 0.59 19.02
N CYS A 30 3.94 1.59 18.87
CA CYS A 30 3.96 2.76 19.72
C CYS A 30 3.57 2.36 21.15
N SER A 31 4.07 3.12 22.14
CA SER A 31 3.70 2.93 23.54
C SER A 31 2.24 3.27 23.85
N GLY A 32 1.61 4.06 22.97
CA GLY A 32 0.20 4.47 23.07
C GLY A 32 -0.70 3.81 22.02
N THR A 33 -2.00 3.98 22.21
CA THR A 33 -3.00 3.63 21.20
C THR A 33 -2.90 4.57 20.00
N VAL A 34 -3.03 4.01 18.79
CA VAL A 34 -3.26 4.79 17.56
C VAL A 34 -4.72 4.66 17.13
N ASN A 35 -5.25 5.74 16.56
CA ASN A 35 -6.61 5.81 16.07
C ASN A 35 -6.60 5.84 14.53
N ILE A 36 -7.51 5.09 13.91
CA ILE A 36 -7.64 5.01 12.46
C ILE A 36 -9.07 5.30 12.07
N VAL A 37 -9.23 6.13 11.06
CA VAL A 37 -10.48 6.30 10.33
C VAL A 37 -10.22 6.07 8.84
N ILE A 38 -11.24 5.60 8.14
CA ILE A 38 -11.18 5.32 6.70
C ILE A 38 -12.08 6.33 5.99
N SER A 39 -11.51 7.09 5.06
CA SER A 39 -12.24 7.92 4.12
C SER A 39 -12.35 7.19 2.79
N HIS A 40 -13.49 7.29 2.10
CA HIS A 40 -13.71 6.66 0.80
C HIS A 40 -14.37 7.64 -0.16
N ASN A 41 -13.82 7.79 -1.37
CA ASN A 41 -14.38 8.64 -2.44
C ASN A 41 -14.73 10.08 -2.00
N GLY A 42 -13.86 10.71 -1.19
CA GLY A 42 -14.10 12.06 -0.63
C GLY A 42 -15.33 12.16 0.29
N GLY A 43 -15.86 11.00 0.72
CA GLY A 43 -17.01 10.87 1.60
C GLY A 43 -16.67 11.15 3.07
N CYS A 44 -17.52 10.65 3.96
CA CYS A 44 -17.26 10.79 5.40
C CYS A 44 -16.17 9.81 5.87
N ASP A 45 -15.57 10.11 7.02
CA ASP A 45 -14.64 9.21 7.70
C ASP A 45 -15.44 8.18 8.50
N TYR A 46 -15.05 6.90 8.41
CA TYR A 46 -15.68 5.77 9.10
C TYR A 46 -14.69 5.12 10.08
N GLY A 47 -15.24 4.52 11.13
CA GLY A 47 -14.47 3.69 12.06
C GLY A 47 -15.21 2.38 12.41
N GLN A 48 -15.03 1.87 13.63
CA GLN A 48 -15.51 0.55 14.07
C GLN A 48 -17.00 0.29 13.81
N SER A 49 -17.85 1.30 14.00
CA SER A 49 -19.30 1.17 13.88
C SER A 49 -19.82 1.28 12.45
N LYS A 50 -18.93 1.51 11.46
CA LYS A 50 -19.30 1.85 10.07
C LYS A 50 -20.24 3.07 9.94
N LYS A 51 -20.40 3.84 11.02
CA LYS A 51 -21.08 5.13 11.03
C LYS A 51 -20.04 6.21 10.75
N CYS A 52 -20.44 7.25 10.03
CA CYS A 52 -19.60 8.44 9.88
C CYS A 52 -19.18 8.96 11.27
N ILE A 53 -17.89 9.31 11.43
CA ILE A 53 -17.33 9.83 12.68
C ILE A 53 -18.08 11.09 13.13
N ARG A 54 -18.41 11.99 12.20
CA ARG A 54 -19.20 13.20 12.48
C ARG A 54 -20.60 12.92 13.03
N ASP A 55 -21.14 11.73 12.77
CA ASP A 55 -22.46 11.31 13.26
C ASP A 55 -22.36 10.48 14.55
N GLY A 56 -21.20 10.50 15.23
CA GLY A 56 -20.94 9.73 16.45
C GLY A 56 -20.35 8.34 16.20
N GLY A 57 -19.81 8.09 15.00
CA GLY A 57 -18.94 6.94 14.76
C GLY A 57 -17.67 6.98 15.64
N LYS A 58 -17.08 5.82 15.90
CA LYS A 58 -15.84 5.71 16.70
C LYS A 58 -14.69 5.22 15.83
N PRO A 59 -13.49 5.84 15.89
CA PRO A 59 -12.32 5.36 15.18
C PRO A 59 -11.98 3.91 15.54
N TYR A 60 -11.32 3.20 14.63
CA TYR A 60 -10.59 1.99 14.99
C TYR A 60 -9.46 2.35 15.93
N GLN A 61 -9.21 1.51 16.93
CA GLN A 61 -8.16 1.71 17.92
C GLN A 61 -7.24 0.51 17.92
N ILE A 62 -5.96 0.74 17.64
CA ILE A 62 -4.92 -0.28 17.80
C ILE A 62 -4.15 0.06 19.07
N LYS A 63 -4.31 -0.76 20.11
CA LYS A 63 -3.55 -0.62 21.36
C LYS A 63 -2.05 -0.79 21.11
N SER A 64 -1.23 -0.38 22.08
CA SER A 64 0.22 -0.63 22.04
C SER A 64 0.52 -2.11 21.78
N ASN A 65 1.47 -2.37 20.89
CA ASN A 65 1.87 -3.68 20.35
C ASN A 65 0.76 -4.48 19.64
N GLY A 66 -0.43 -3.91 19.46
CA GLY A 66 -1.53 -4.53 18.73
C GLY A 66 -1.37 -4.45 17.22
N SER A 67 -2.19 -5.23 16.51
CA SER A 67 -2.31 -5.21 15.06
C SER A 67 -3.76 -5.20 14.62
N THR A 68 -4.02 -4.80 13.38
CA THR A 68 -5.33 -4.94 12.72
C THR A 68 -5.14 -5.16 11.22
N SER A 69 -6.19 -5.63 10.56
CA SER A 69 -6.24 -5.81 9.11
C SER A 69 -7.49 -5.13 8.55
N PHE A 70 -7.36 -4.56 7.34
CA PHE A 70 -8.44 -3.95 6.59
C PHE A 70 -8.51 -4.58 5.21
N ALA A 71 -9.71 -5.01 4.82
CA ALA A 71 -9.97 -5.39 3.43
C ALA A 71 -9.87 -4.17 2.52
N TRP A 72 -9.37 -4.37 1.31
CA TRP A 72 -9.31 -3.32 0.30
C TRP A 72 -10.71 -2.88 -0.13
N ILE A 73 -10.91 -1.56 -0.27
CA ILE A 73 -12.03 -1.02 -1.02
C ILE A 73 -11.63 -0.98 -2.50
N GLY A 74 -12.13 -1.94 -3.27
CA GLY A 74 -11.70 -2.21 -4.64
C GLY A 74 -12.68 -1.78 -5.73
N ASP A 75 -13.40 -0.68 -5.51
CA ASP A 75 -14.33 -0.08 -6.50
C ASP A 75 -13.64 0.95 -7.41
N GLY A 76 -12.31 1.07 -7.31
CA GLY A 76 -11.50 2.03 -8.04
C GLY A 76 -11.54 3.46 -7.50
N LYS A 77 -12.52 3.89 -6.70
CA LYS A 77 -12.75 5.34 -6.43
C LYS A 77 -11.74 6.00 -5.50
N GLY A 78 -10.86 5.21 -4.90
CA GLY A 78 -9.83 5.68 -3.99
C GLY A 78 -10.33 5.81 -2.55
N ALA A 79 -9.47 5.41 -1.62
CA ALA A 79 -9.70 5.45 -0.18
C ALA A 79 -8.44 5.94 0.54
N SER A 80 -8.61 6.43 1.76
CA SER A 80 -7.51 6.90 2.62
C SER A 80 -7.70 6.38 4.03
N LEU A 81 -6.64 5.77 4.59
CA LEU A 81 -6.53 5.49 6.01
C LEU A 81 -5.85 6.67 6.68
N LYS A 82 -6.58 7.37 7.55
CA LYS A 82 -6.07 8.48 8.33
C LYS A 82 -5.70 7.98 9.71
N ILE A 83 -4.40 8.00 10.01
CA ILE A 83 -3.79 7.42 11.19
C ILE A 83 -3.33 8.54 12.11
N SER A 84 -3.84 8.58 13.34
CA SER A 84 -3.48 9.58 14.35
C SER A 84 -3.02 8.93 15.65
N LYS A 85 -2.23 9.66 16.43
CA LYS A 85 -1.95 9.33 17.83
C LYS A 85 -3.07 9.90 18.70
N SER A 86 -2.75 10.75 19.68
CA SER A 86 -3.73 11.37 20.57
C SER A 86 -4.52 12.52 19.95
N ASP A 87 -3.94 13.24 18.98
CA ASP A 87 -4.57 14.39 18.32
C ASP A 87 -5.16 13.96 16.96
N PRO A 88 -6.50 13.89 16.83
CA PRO A 88 -7.15 13.45 15.59
C PRO A 88 -7.01 14.45 14.44
N LYS A 89 -6.50 15.67 14.69
CA LYS A 89 -6.24 16.67 13.65
C LYS A 89 -4.88 16.47 12.97
N LYS A 90 -4.02 15.61 13.52
CA LYS A 90 -2.67 15.33 13.03
C LYS A 90 -2.64 13.91 12.49
N ILE A 91 -2.64 13.77 11.18
CA ILE A 91 -2.83 12.48 10.53
C ILE A 91 -1.67 12.14 9.60
N LEU A 92 -1.20 10.89 9.70
CA LEU A 92 -0.48 10.24 8.62
C LEU A 92 -1.52 9.58 7.72
N GLN A 93 -1.45 9.79 6.42
CA GLN A 93 -2.40 9.21 5.47
C GLN A 93 -1.73 8.10 4.67
N TYR A 94 -2.42 6.97 4.55
CA TYR A 94 -2.13 5.95 3.54
C TYR A 94 -3.28 6.00 2.53
N GLU A 95 -3.03 6.59 1.37
CA GLU A 95 -4.01 6.78 0.31
C GLU A 95 -3.82 5.67 -0.72
N TYR A 96 -4.92 5.14 -1.27
CA TYR A 96 -4.83 4.08 -2.26
C TYR A 96 -6.05 4.02 -3.18
N ALA A 97 -5.85 3.46 -4.38
CA ALA A 97 -6.93 2.97 -5.24
C ALA A 97 -6.57 1.56 -5.76
N LEU A 98 -7.51 0.62 -5.64
CA LEU A 98 -7.37 -0.71 -6.21
C LEU A 98 -8.21 -0.83 -7.47
N VAL A 99 -7.54 -1.00 -8.61
CA VAL A 99 -8.14 -1.22 -9.93
C VAL A 99 -8.08 -2.73 -10.22
N LYS A 100 -9.23 -3.40 -10.23
CA LYS A 100 -9.32 -4.87 -10.34
C LYS A 100 -9.20 -5.40 -11.78
N SER A 101 -9.45 -4.58 -12.80
CA SER A 101 -9.53 -5.00 -14.20
C SER A 101 -8.97 -3.96 -15.17
N GLY A 102 -8.80 -4.34 -16.44
CA GLY A 102 -8.26 -3.47 -17.49
C GLY A 102 -6.74 -3.37 -17.52
N ASP A 103 -6.24 -2.52 -18.42
CA ASP A 103 -4.80 -2.35 -18.68
C ASP A 103 -4.06 -1.70 -17.50
N TYR A 104 -4.78 -0.99 -16.64
CA TYR A 104 -4.27 -0.28 -15.49
C TYR A 104 -4.56 -1.02 -14.17
N LYS A 105 -4.74 -2.34 -14.22
CA LYS A 105 -5.00 -3.14 -13.01
C LYS A 105 -3.82 -3.05 -12.03
N GLY A 106 -4.14 -2.92 -10.74
CA GLY A 106 -3.14 -2.84 -9.67
C GLY A 106 -3.62 -2.04 -8.48
N LEU A 107 -2.80 -2.05 -7.44
CA LEU A 107 -2.91 -1.20 -6.27
C LEU A 107 -2.01 0.02 -6.46
N TYR A 108 -2.63 1.20 -6.56
CA TYR A 108 -1.94 2.48 -6.54
C TYR A 108 -2.01 3.01 -5.12
N TRP A 109 -0.91 3.46 -4.55
CA TRP A 109 -0.88 3.91 -3.17
C TRP A 109 0.23 4.90 -2.89
N ASP A 110 0.04 5.71 -1.87
CA ASP A 110 1.05 6.60 -1.34
C ASP A 110 0.96 6.70 0.18
N LEU A 111 2.02 7.26 0.76
CA LEU A 111 2.03 7.73 2.12
C LEU A 111 2.06 9.25 2.08
N SER A 112 1.26 9.92 2.91
CA SER A 112 1.06 11.36 2.83
C SER A 112 1.12 12.02 4.20
N ASP A 113 1.97 13.05 4.29
CA ASP A 113 2.26 13.87 5.47
C ASP A 113 1.62 15.27 5.34
N LEU A 114 0.80 15.50 4.30
CA LEU A 114 0.20 16.80 3.99
C LEU A 114 -0.68 17.37 5.11
N ASP A 115 -1.23 16.49 5.95
CA ASP A 115 -2.10 16.83 7.08
C ASP A 115 -1.50 16.42 8.44
N GLY A 116 -0.20 16.08 8.48
CA GLY A 116 0.39 15.46 9.66
C GLY A 116 0.71 16.41 10.81
N SER A 117 0.75 17.71 10.56
CA SER A 117 0.82 18.74 11.62
C SER A 117 -0.53 19.40 11.92
N GLY A 118 -1.57 19.09 11.13
CA GLY A 118 -2.86 19.76 11.13
C GLY A 118 -3.42 19.82 9.71
N ASN A 119 -4.70 20.20 9.56
CA ASN A 119 -5.35 20.30 8.26
C ASN A 119 -4.62 21.27 7.30
N GLY A 120 -4.12 20.75 6.19
CA GLY A 120 -3.30 21.46 5.19
C GLY A 120 -1.90 21.83 5.68
N LEU A 121 -1.45 21.28 6.80
CA LEU A 121 -0.15 21.56 7.40
C LEU A 121 0.74 20.32 7.36
N VAL A 122 1.78 20.42 6.54
CA VAL A 122 2.77 19.37 6.33
C VAL A 122 3.48 18.98 7.63
N GLY A 123 3.67 17.69 7.83
CA GLY A 123 4.45 17.09 8.90
C GLY A 123 3.95 15.69 9.18
N THR A 124 4.21 15.15 10.37
CA THR A 124 3.73 13.81 10.69
C THR A 124 3.47 13.66 12.19
N PRO A 125 2.37 12.98 12.61
CA PRO A 125 2.16 12.66 14.01
C PRO A 125 3.23 11.69 14.56
N PHE A 126 4.03 11.09 13.68
CA PHE A 126 5.08 10.12 13.98
C PHE A 126 6.50 10.70 13.85
N ARG A 127 6.68 12.02 14.02
CA ARG A 127 7.96 12.70 13.71
C ARG A 127 9.16 12.11 14.46
N GLY A 128 8.96 11.65 15.69
CA GLY A 128 9.99 11.03 16.53
C GLY A 128 10.09 9.51 16.40
N ASP A 129 9.33 8.91 15.49
CA ASP A 129 9.10 7.47 15.40
C ASP A 129 9.49 6.95 14.01
N ASN A 130 9.89 5.69 13.91
CA ASN A 130 10.05 5.07 12.59
C ASN A 130 8.71 4.57 12.06
N VAL A 131 8.44 4.81 10.79
CA VAL A 131 7.29 4.25 10.06
C VAL A 131 7.80 3.50 8.85
N HIS A 132 7.28 2.29 8.63
CA HIS A 132 7.67 1.44 7.52
C HIS A 132 6.43 0.88 6.83
N VAL A 133 6.32 1.09 5.52
CA VAL A 133 5.30 0.46 4.68
C VAL A 133 5.96 -0.58 3.80
N LYS A 134 5.48 -1.84 3.82
CA LYS A 134 6.12 -2.95 3.12
C LYS A 134 5.11 -3.85 2.40
N PRO A 135 5.24 -4.04 1.08
CA PRO A 135 4.55 -5.11 0.35
C PRO A 135 5.18 -6.50 0.61
N SER A 136 4.38 -7.57 0.64
CA SER A 136 4.83 -8.91 1.11
C SER A 136 4.70 -10.08 0.11
N GLY A 137 3.92 -9.94 -0.96
CA GLY A 137 3.65 -11.00 -1.94
C GLY A 137 4.53 -10.95 -3.19
N ASN A 138 4.17 -11.74 -4.20
CA ASN A 138 4.95 -11.89 -5.44
C ASN A 138 5.08 -10.60 -6.26
N GLY A 139 4.16 -9.64 -6.07
CA GLY A 139 4.24 -8.31 -6.66
C GLY A 139 5.23 -7.36 -5.98
N ALA A 140 5.70 -7.68 -4.76
CA ALA A 140 6.66 -6.86 -4.04
C ALA A 140 8.00 -6.75 -4.80
N GLY A 141 8.54 -5.54 -4.86
CA GLY A 141 9.77 -5.21 -5.59
C GLY A 141 9.59 -5.02 -7.11
N LYS A 142 8.40 -5.25 -7.67
CA LYS A 142 8.15 -4.99 -9.10
C LYS A 142 7.78 -3.52 -9.33
N GLY A 143 8.45 -2.87 -10.30
CA GLY A 143 8.20 -1.47 -10.63
C GLY A 143 8.41 -0.56 -9.40
N THR A 144 7.41 0.27 -9.09
CA THR A 144 7.42 1.15 -7.91
C THR A 144 6.83 0.49 -6.65
N CYS A 145 6.54 -0.82 -6.68
CA CYS A 145 6.02 -1.60 -5.56
C CYS A 145 7.11 -1.92 -4.52
N VAL A 146 7.73 -0.89 -3.96
CA VAL A 146 8.87 -1.00 -3.05
C VAL A 146 8.50 -0.47 -1.66
N PRO A 147 9.20 -0.91 -0.60
CA PRO A 147 8.94 -0.41 0.75
C PRO A 147 9.20 1.10 0.90
N ILE A 148 8.44 1.76 1.77
CA ILE A 148 8.73 3.13 2.28
C ILE A 148 9.32 3.01 3.67
N LYS A 149 10.47 3.65 3.92
CA LYS A 149 11.09 3.71 5.25
C LYS A 149 11.25 5.17 5.71
N CYS A 150 10.31 5.63 6.54
CA CYS A 150 10.38 6.93 7.18
C CYS A 150 11.12 6.83 8.52
N ALA A 151 12.36 7.30 8.56
CA ALA A 151 13.17 7.27 9.77
C ALA A 151 12.75 8.36 10.78
N ALA A 152 12.83 8.02 12.06
CA ALA A 152 12.59 8.96 13.15
C ALA A 152 13.44 10.23 12.99
N ASN A 153 12.83 11.39 13.24
CA ASN A 153 13.43 12.72 13.16
C ASN A 153 13.97 13.11 11.77
N LYS A 154 13.54 12.42 10.70
CA LYS A 154 13.87 12.74 9.31
C LYS A 154 12.59 13.07 8.52
N VAL A 155 12.73 13.96 7.54
CA VAL A 155 11.66 14.18 6.57
C VAL A 155 11.57 12.91 5.72
N CYS A 156 10.37 12.36 5.55
CA CYS A 156 10.20 11.17 4.74
C CYS A 156 10.01 11.60 3.28
N LEU A 157 11.07 11.46 2.48
CA LEU A 157 11.05 11.91 1.08
C LEU A 157 10.22 11.00 0.18
N ASP A 158 9.93 9.79 0.63
CA ASP A 158 9.04 8.83 -0.03
C ASP A 158 7.55 9.08 0.26
N SER A 159 7.21 9.99 1.18
CA SER A 159 5.83 10.42 1.42
C SER A 159 5.56 11.78 0.77
N TYR A 160 4.30 12.11 0.51
CA TYR A 160 3.89 13.44 0.06
C TYR A 160 4.16 14.47 1.16
N GLN A 161 5.11 15.37 0.88
CA GLN A 161 5.40 16.58 1.63
C GLN A 161 4.77 17.82 0.96
N HIS A 162 4.46 17.73 -0.33
CA HIS A 162 3.71 18.73 -1.10
C HIS A 162 2.62 18.06 -1.95
N PRO A 163 1.52 18.78 -2.29
CA PRO A 163 0.40 18.20 -3.05
C PRO A 163 0.75 17.63 -4.43
N ASP A 164 1.88 18.06 -5.00
CA ASP A 164 2.37 17.72 -6.34
C ASP A 164 3.59 16.78 -6.33
N ASP A 165 3.97 16.24 -5.17
CA ASP A 165 5.06 15.27 -5.09
C ASP A 165 4.73 14.01 -5.94
N PRO A 166 5.67 13.46 -6.72
CA PRO A 166 5.41 12.31 -7.59
C PRO A 166 5.55 10.96 -6.86
N ASN A 167 5.09 10.88 -5.60
CA ASN A 167 5.43 9.77 -4.71
C ASN A 167 4.44 8.59 -4.73
N THR A 168 3.42 8.63 -5.60
CA THR A 168 2.51 7.51 -5.80
C THR A 168 3.26 6.27 -6.31
N LYS A 169 3.01 5.14 -5.66
CA LYS A 169 3.54 3.83 -5.99
C LYS A 169 2.46 2.98 -6.64
N TRP A 170 2.89 2.03 -7.47
CA TRP A 170 2.05 1.04 -8.11
C TRP A 170 2.54 -0.36 -7.74
N CYS A 171 1.59 -1.21 -7.41
CA CYS A 171 1.78 -2.60 -7.07
C CYS A 171 0.88 -3.48 -7.94
N PRO A 172 1.41 -4.55 -8.57
CA PRO A 172 0.58 -5.53 -9.25
C PRO A 172 -0.45 -6.16 -8.30
N VAL A 173 -1.54 -6.71 -8.84
CA VAL A 173 -2.57 -7.36 -8.02
C VAL A 173 -2.04 -8.56 -7.21
N ASP A 174 -0.96 -9.22 -7.62
CA ASP A 174 -0.34 -10.34 -6.89
C ASP A 174 0.65 -9.88 -5.78
N THR A 175 0.56 -8.63 -5.34
CA THR A 175 1.43 -8.03 -4.29
C THR A 175 1.19 -8.58 -2.89
N GLY A 176 0.15 -9.38 -2.65
CA GLY A 176 -0.16 -9.88 -1.31
C GLY A 176 -0.54 -8.74 -0.36
N ASP A 177 -0.15 -8.85 0.91
CA ASP A 177 -0.48 -7.84 1.92
C ASP A 177 0.43 -6.61 1.81
N ILE A 178 -0.12 -5.46 2.15
CA ILE A 178 0.65 -4.26 2.50
C ILE A 178 0.69 -4.15 4.02
N TRP A 179 1.89 -4.05 4.58
CA TRP A 179 2.12 -3.85 5.99
C TRP A 179 2.49 -2.41 6.30
N ILE A 180 1.88 -1.81 7.32
CA ILE A 180 2.30 -0.55 7.91
C ILE A 180 2.75 -0.82 9.36
N ALA A 181 4.04 -0.70 9.62
CA ALA A 181 4.60 -0.75 10.97
C ALA A 181 4.77 0.69 11.50
N LEU A 182 4.03 1.03 12.55
CA LEU A 182 4.07 2.32 13.23
C LEU A 182 4.98 2.24 14.46
N CYS A 183 5.82 3.26 14.67
CA CYS A 183 6.82 3.30 15.74
C CYS A 183 7.77 2.09 15.77
N GLN A 184 8.16 1.60 14.58
CA GLN A 184 8.95 0.38 14.48
C GLN A 184 10.28 0.51 15.25
N PRO A 185 10.64 -0.47 16.11
CA PRO A 185 11.91 -0.45 16.84
C PRO A 185 13.11 -0.34 15.90
N ASN A 186 14.14 0.43 16.29
CA ASN A 186 15.34 0.64 15.46
C ASN A 186 16.02 -0.66 15.01
N SER A 187 16.01 -1.70 15.85
CA SER A 187 16.58 -3.02 15.50
C SER A 187 15.87 -3.65 14.31
N GLN A 188 14.54 -3.55 14.26
CA GLN A 188 13.72 -4.09 13.17
C GLN A 188 13.69 -3.15 11.96
N PHE A 189 13.68 -1.83 12.17
CA PHE A 189 13.66 -0.85 11.08
C PHE A 189 14.94 -0.93 10.22
N ASN A 190 16.09 -1.14 10.86
CA ASN A 190 17.39 -1.24 10.21
C ASN A 190 17.75 -2.66 9.75
N SER A 191 16.90 -3.65 10.02
CA SER A 191 17.20 -5.01 9.56
C SER A 191 17.21 -5.05 8.03
N ARG A 192 18.16 -5.81 7.48
CA ARG A 192 18.23 -6.13 6.05
C ARG A 192 17.34 -7.31 5.68
N ASP A 193 16.89 -8.06 6.68
CA ASP A 193 16.06 -9.23 6.49
C ASP A 193 14.65 -8.78 6.09
N LEU A 194 14.34 -8.99 4.81
CA LEU A 194 13.02 -8.83 4.24
C LEU A 194 12.07 -10.00 4.59
N ASN A 195 12.48 -10.92 5.46
CA ASN A 195 11.69 -12.09 5.82
C ASN A 195 10.78 -11.78 7.02
N ASP A 196 9.49 -11.97 6.79
CA ASP A 196 8.30 -11.42 7.48
C ASP A 196 7.90 -12.07 8.84
N GLU A 197 8.81 -12.69 9.59
CA GLU A 197 8.38 -13.58 10.69
C GLU A 197 8.12 -12.89 12.05
N ASP A 198 8.39 -11.59 12.21
CA ASP A 198 8.29 -10.92 13.53
C ASP A 198 6.93 -10.28 13.85
N ILE A 199 5.87 -10.55 13.07
CA ILE A 199 4.54 -9.98 13.33
C ILE A 199 3.50 -11.09 13.52
N GLU A 200 3.39 -11.59 14.75
CA GLU A 200 2.27 -12.42 15.19
C GLU A 200 0.96 -11.60 15.09
N ILE A 201 0.03 -12.04 14.24
CA ILE A 201 -1.26 -11.40 14.03
C ILE A 201 -2.31 -12.11 14.87
N VAL A 202 -2.97 -11.36 15.76
CA VAL A 202 -4.27 -11.76 16.28
C VAL A 202 -5.32 -11.30 15.26
N ASP A 203 -5.90 -12.25 14.54
CA ASP A 203 -6.98 -11.99 13.59
C ASP A 203 -8.25 -11.58 14.35
N THR A 204 -8.64 -10.31 14.22
CA THR A 204 -9.90 -9.78 14.77
C THR A 204 -10.90 -9.41 13.67
N THR A 205 -10.80 -10.02 12.49
CA THR A 205 -11.65 -9.69 11.33
C THR A 205 -13.14 -9.96 11.65
N PRO A 206 -14.04 -8.97 11.57
CA PRO A 206 -15.48 -9.23 11.57
C PRO A 206 -15.89 -9.88 10.23
N PRO A 207 -16.98 -10.68 10.20
CA PRO A 207 -17.43 -11.35 8.98
C PRO A 207 -17.68 -10.37 7.84
N GLN A 208 -17.22 -10.72 6.64
CA GLN A 208 -17.58 -10.01 5.42
C GLN A 208 -19.02 -10.35 5.05
N GLU A 209 -19.85 -9.33 4.84
CA GLU A 209 -21.11 -9.48 4.12
C GLU A 209 -20.97 -8.81 2.75
N GLY A 210 -21.31 -9.60 1.73
CA GLY A 210 -21.50 -9.30 0.30
C GLY A 210 -20.89 -8.02 -0.26
N GLU A 211 -19.90 -8.16 -1.13
CA GLU A 211 -19.56 -7.11 -2.09
C GLU A 211 -20.85 -6.71 -2.83
N ALA A 212 -21.22 -5.42 -2.76
CA ALA A 212 -22.30 -4.89 -3.59
C ALA A 212 -21.94 -5.09 -5.08
N PRO A 213 -22.91 -5.37 -5.95
CA PRO A 213 -22.65 -5.49 -7.38
C PRO A 213 -22.00 -4.22 -7.90
N VAL A 214 -20.92 -4.37 -8.67
CA VAL A 214 -20.27 -3.27 -9.37
C VAL A 214 -21.23 -2.78 -10.45
N ASP A 215 -21.60 -1.51 -10.38
CA ASP A 215 -22.40 -0.85 -11.42
C ASP A 215 -21.49 -0.48 -12.59
N ASP A 216 -21.45 -1.35 -13.60
CA ASP A 216 -20.63 -1.19 -14.82
C ASP A 216 -21.23 -0.19 -15.83
N SER A 217 -22.33 0.50 -15.50
CA SER A 217 -23.00 1.42 -16.44
C SER A 217 -22.37 2.81 -16.53
N ALA A 218 -21.53 3.19 -15.56
CA ALA A 218 -20.81 4.45 -15.58
C ALA A 218 -19.50 4.32 -16.37
N ALA A 219 -19.19 5.30 -17.21
CA ALA A 219 -17.88 5.38 -17.86
C ALA A 219 -16.78 5.36 -16.78
N PRO A 220 -15.73 4.55 -16.93
CA PRO A 220 -14.67 4.45 -15.93
C PRO A 220 -13.99 5.81 -15.78
N VAL A 221 -14.21 6.47 -14.65
CA VAL A 221 -13.46 7.67 -14.27
C VAL A 221 -12.14 7.19 -13.67
N MET A 222 -11.03 7.55 -14.31
CA MET A 222 -9.70 7.26 -13.79
C MET A 222 -9.53 7.94 -12.43
N PRO A 223 -9.21 7.19 -11.35
CA PRO A 223 -9.04 7.78 -10.02
C PRO A 223 -7.88 8.77 -10.02
N LYS A 224 -7.97 9.85 -9.24
CA LYS A 224 -6.94 10.90 -9.22
C LYS A 224 -5.54 10.32 -8.96
N ILE A 225 -5.38 9.44 -7.96
CA ILE A 225 -4.11 8.77 -7.66
C ILE A 225 -3.56 7.96 -8.85
N VAL A 226 -4.43 7.36 -9.66
CA VAL A 226 -4.03 6.62 -10.87
C VAL A 226 -3.60 7.61 -11.97
N LEU A 227 -4.31 8.72 -12.13
CA LEU A 227 -3.97 9.77 -13.08
C LEU A 227 -2.62 10.42 -12.72
N ASP A 228 -2.45 10.80 -11.45
CA ASP A 228 -1.21 11.41 -10.93
C ASP A 228 -0.02 10.47 -11.16
N TYR A 229 -0.20 9.17 -10.90
CA TYR A 229 0.83 8.17 -11.23
C TYR A 229 1.25 8.24 -12.71
N PHE A 230 0.30 8.22 -13.65
CA PHE A 230 0.63 8.29 -15.07
C PHE A 230 1.23 9.63 -15.49
N LEU A 231 0.73 10.76 -14.98
CA LEU A 231 1.29 12.07 -15.30
C LEU A 231 2.76 12.20 -14.89
N HIS A 232 3.17 11.55 -13.80
CA HIS A 232 4.54 11.60 -13.30
C HIS A 232 5.45 10.47 -13.80
N HIS A 233 4.88 9.37 -14.29
CA HIS A 233 5.63 8.18 -14.73
C HIS A 233 5.50 7.88 -16.22
N THR A 234 4.96 8.80 -17.03
CA THR A 234 4.89 8.67 -18.49
C THR A 234 6.20 9.02 -19.21
N GLU A 235 7.26 9.36 -18.48
CA GLU A 235 8.61 9.53 -19.00
C GLU A 235 9.43 8.24 -18.84
N GLU A 236 9.07 7.16 -19.56
CA GLU A 236 10.11 6.19 -19.91
C GLU A 236 10.98 6.82 -21.03
N PRO A 237 12.32 6.79 -20.91
CA PRO A 237 13.19 7.24 -21.99
C PRO A 237 12.95 6.33 -23.20
N SER A 238 12.30 6.88 -24.22
CA SER A 238 12.19 6.29 -25.55
C SER A 238 13.55 6.33 -26.27
N SER A 239 14.57 5.67 -25.72
CA SER A 239 15.78 5.39 -26.49
C SER A 239 16.60 4.23 -25.91
N PRO A 240 16.82 3.14 -26.68
CA PRO A 240 17.88 2.20 -26.38
C PRO A 240 19.21 2.86 -26.75
N ALA A 241 19.78 3.64 -25.83
CA ALA A 241 21.15 4.10 -25.97
C ALA A 241 22.06 2.87 -25.88
N ALA A 242 22.57 2.49 -27.06
CA ALA A 242 23.51 1.42 -27.32
C ALA A 242 24.48 1.16 -26.16
N ALA A 243 24.50 -0.11 -25.71
CA ALA A 243 25.64 -0.71 -25.05
C ALA A 243 26.87 -0.62 -25.98
N LYS A 244 27.59 0.50 -25.95
CA LYS A 244 28.97 0.52 -26.42
C LYS A 244 29.83 -0.09 -25.32
N VAL A 245 30.07 -1.39 -25.50
CA VAL A 245 31.25 -2.09 -25.01
C VAL A 245 32.48 -1.26 -25.40
N SER A 246 33.17 -0.72 -24.41
CA SER A 246 34.53 -0.21 -24.55
C SER A 246 35.43 -1.02 -23.63
N ARG A 247 35.90 -2.15 -24.15
CA ARG A 247 37.16 -2.77 -23.73
C ARG A 247 38.31 -1.95 -24.32
N ALA A 248 39.18 -1.44 -23.45
CA ALA A 248 40.61 -1.20 -23.68
C ALA A 248 41.22 -0.96 -22.29
N TYR A 249 41.96 -1.90 -21.67
CA TYR A 249 43.40 -2.13 -21.84
C TYR A 249 44.20 -0.84 -22.07
N TYR A 250 44.90 -0.34 -21.04
CA TYR A 250 46.36 -0.39 -20.90
C TYR A 250 46.82 0.32 -19.60
N ALA A 251 47.77 -0.33 -18.91
CA ALA A 251 48.72 0.15 -17.89
C ALA A 251 48.20 0.90 -16.65
#